data_AF-A0A231PLT8-F1
#
_entry.id   AF-A0A231PLT8-F1
#
_cell.length_a   1.000
_cell.length_b   1.000
_cell.length_c   1.000
_cell.angle_alpha   90.00
_cell.angle_beta   90.00
_cell.angle_gamma   90.00
#
_symmetry.space_group_name_H-M   'P 1'
#
loop_
_entity.id
_entity.type
_entity.pdbx_description
1 polymer ?
#
loop_
_entity_poly.entity_id
_entity_poly.type
_entity_poly.pdbx_seq_one_letter_code
_entity_poly.pdbx_strand_id
1 'polypeptide(L)'
;MTIAAHTCITVACDVCGYAYDEDEYTAHFADLDEARKALTGTGWTITADRKVFCASGDTDHQAALDALMPPEPTVQVPGQLAIDET
;
A
#
# COMPACT_ATOMS: atom_id res chain seq x y z
N MET A 1 23.23 -32.92 -0.04
CA MET A 1 22.73 -31.54 0.04
C MET A 1 22.73 -30.99 -1.37
N THR A 2 21.56 -30.87 -1.99
CA THR A 2 21.44 -30.43 -3.39
C THR A 2 20.98 -28.99 -3.41
N ILE A 3 21.76 -28.14 -4.08
CA ILE A 3 21.35 -26.77 -4.40
C ILE A 3 20.34 -26.87 -5.54
N ALA A 4 19.18 -26.25 -5.39
CA ALA A 4 18.12 -26.23 -6.38
C ALA A 4 17.75 -24.80 -6.76
N ALA A 5 17.48 -24.57 -8.04
CA ALA A 5 16.93 -23.32 -8.53
C ALA A 5 15.44 -23.23 -8.16
N HIS A 6 15.01 -22.04 -7.75
CA HIS A 6 13.62 -21.73 -7.46
C HIS A 6 13.31 -20.29 -7.85
N THR A 7 12.04 -19.96 -8.04
CA THR A 7 11.55 -18.61 -8.34
C THR A 7 10.69 -18.14 -7.17
N CYS A 8 10.90 -16.91 -6.72
CA CYS A 8 10.19 -16.29 -5.60
C CYS A 8 9.63 -14.94 -6.00
N ILE A 9 8.74 -14.44 -5.16
CA ILE A 9 8.20 -13.09 -5.21
C ILE A 9 8.78 -12.28 -4.05
N THR A 10 9.23 -11.07 -4.35
CA THR A 10 9.60 -10.06 -3.35
C THR A 10 8.70 -8.85 -3.52
N VAL A 11 8.50 -8.10 -2.45
CA VAL A 11 7.70 -6.87 -2.48
C VAL A 11 8.63 -5.68 -2.29
N ALA A 12 8.42 -4.61 -3.05
CA ALA A 12 9.09 -3.34 -2.85
C ALA A 12 8.09 -2.19 -2.92
N CYS A 13 8.38 -1.10 -2.21
CA CYS A 13 7.59 0.12 -2.28
C CYS A 13 7.71 0.76 -3.67
N ASP A 14 6.59 1.12 -4.28
CA ASP A 14 6.55 1.80 -5.59
C ASP A 14 7.10 3.23 -5.56
N VAL A 15 7.28 3.83 -4.37
CA VAL A 15 7.82 5.19 -4.20
C VAL A 15 9.33 5.16 -3.96
N CYS A 16 9.76 4.50 -2.89
CA CYS A 16 11.16 4.53 -2.45
C CYS A 16 11.96 3.29 -2.82
N GLY A 17 11.33 2.25 -3.38
CA GLY A 17 11.98 0.98 -3.73
C GLY A 17 12.39 0.13 -2.52
N TYR A 18 12.04 0.54 -1.30
CA TYR A 18 12.34 -0.22 -0.09
C TYR A 18 11.72 -1.62 -0.20
N ALA A 19 12.55 -2.65 -0.09
CA ALA A 19 12.10 -4.03 -0.13
C ALA A 19 11.42 -4.36 1.20
N TYR A 20 10.27 -5.02 1.16
CA TYR A 20 9.65 -5.53 2.38
C TYR A 20 10.60 -6.53 3.03
N ASP A 21 11.06 -6.19 4.23
CA ASP A 21 11.85 -7.03 5.08
C ASP A 21 11.08 -7.39 6.35
N GLU A 22 11.26 -8.63 6.78
CA GLU A 22 10.86 -9.09 8.09
C GLU A 22 12.17 -9.32 8.85
N ASP A 23 12.46 -8.46 9.82
CA ASP A 23 13.65 -8.57 10.67
C ASP A 23 14.99 -8.62 9.90
N GLU A 24 15.28 -7.57 9.12
CA GLU A 24 16.57 -7.30 8.45
C GLU A 24 16.87 -8.10 7.17
N TYR A 25 15.97 -9.01 6.74
CA TYR A 25 16.11 -9.75 5.48
C TYR A 25 14.92 -9.55 4.56
N THR A 26 15.18 -9.44 3.25
CA THR A 26 14.13 -9.39 2.24
C THR A 26 13.29 -10.65 2.29
N ALA A 27 11.98 -10.50 2.46
CA ALA A 27 11.06 -11.61 2.46
C ALA A 27 10.85 -12.15 1.04
N HIS A 28 10.86 -13.48 0.90
CA HIS A 28 10.59 -14.19 -0.33
C HIS A 28 9.33 -15.05 -0.18
N PHE A 29 8.37 -14.84 -1.06
CA PHE A 29 7.08 -15.53 -1.06
C PHE A 29 6.96 -16.50 -2.23
N ALA A 30 6.17 -17.56 -2.05
CA ALA A 30 5.89 -18.53 -3.10
C ALA A 30 4.91 -17.96 -4.15
N ASP A 31 3.96 -17.12 -3.72
CA ASP A 31 2.96 -16.52 -4.59
C ASP A 31 2.47 -15.13 -4.11
N LEU A 32 1.65 -14.48 -4.95
CA LEU A 32 1.16 -13.13 -4.70
C LEU A 32 0.12 -13.06 -3.57
N ASP A 33 -0.60 -14.14 -3.30
CA ASP A 33 -1.59 -14.18 -2.23
C ASP A 33 -0.90 -14.22 -0.87
N GLU A 34 0.15 -15.03 -0.75
CA GLU A 34 1.03 -15.06 0.43
C GLU A 34 1.66 -13.69 0.68
N ALA A 35 2.25 -13.06 -0.35
CA ALA A 35 2.83 -11.72 -0.23
C ALA A 35 1.81 -10.68 0.25
N ARG A 36 0.58 -10.70 -0.27
CA ARG A 36 -0.49 -9.77 0.15
C ARG A 36 -0.93 -10.00 1.60
N LYS A 37 -1.04 -11.27 2.00
CA LYS A 37 -1.37 -11.62 3.38
C LYS A 37 -0.30 -11.15 4.35
N ALA A 38 0.98 -11.33 4.00
CA ALA A 38 2.11 -10.87 4.82
C ALA A 38 2.10 -9.36 5.02
N LEU A 39 1.82 -8.58 3.98
CA LEU A 39 1.74 -7.11 4.08
C LEU A 39 0.51 -6.62 4.86
N THR A 40 -0.57 -7.41 4.90
CA THR A 40 -1.81 -7.01 5.56
C THR A 40 -1.58 -6.88 7.07
N GLY A 41 -1.81 -5.68 7.62
CA GLY A 41 -1.63 -5.41 9.05
C GLY A 41 -0.22 -4.96 9.46
N THR A 42 0.70 -4.79 8.50
CA THR A 42 2.08 -4.31 8.76
C THR A 42 2.25 -2.80 8.62
N GLY A 43 1.16 -2.08 8.33
CA GLY A 43 1.19 -0.65 7.98
C GLY A 43 1.53 -0.37 6.50
N TRP A 44 1.87 -1.40 5.72
CA TRP A 44 1.98 -1.28 4.27
C TRP A 44 0.60 -1.16 3.63
N THR A 45 0.52 -0.34 2.58
CA THR A 45 -0.71 -0.11 1.82
C THR A 45 -0.63 -0.83 0.48
N ILE A 46 -1.67 -1.61 0.15
CA ILE A 46 -1.83 -2.21 -1.17
C ILE A 46 -3.10 -1.64 -1.80
N THR A 47 -2.99 -1.10 -3.00
CA THR A 47 -4.11 -0.49 -3.72
C THR A 47 -4.82 -1.49 -4.63
N ALA A 48 -6.01 -1.11 -5.12
CA ALA A 48 -6.77 -1.92 -6.06
C ALA A 48 -6.05 -2.14 -7.41
N ASP A 49 -5.23 -1.18 -7.85
CA ASP A 49 -4.37 -1.28 -9.04
C ASP A 49 -3.04 -2.02 -8.76
N ARG A 50 -2.89 -2.64 -7.58
CA ARG A 50 -1.74 -3.45 -7.13
C ARG A 50 -0.45 -2.67 -6.89
N LYS A 51 -0.54 -1.36 -6.67
CA LYS A 51 0.59 -0.60 -6.13
C LYS A 51 0.76 -0.90 -4.65
N VAL A 52 2.00 -0.84 -4.20
CA VAL A 52 2.42 -1.16 -2.85
C VAL A 52 3.24 -0.01 -2.28
N PHE A 53 2.85 0.47 -1.11
CA PHE A 53 3.51 1.56 -0.40
C PHE A 53 3.96 1.08 0.97
N CYS A 54 5.21 1.36 1.35
CA CYS A 54 5.67 1.08 2.70
C CYS A 54 5.04 2.04 3.71
N ALA A 55 5.21 1.74 4.99
CA ALA A 55 4.62 2.51 6.09
C ALA A 55 5.29 3.88 6.33
N SER A 56 6.14 4.36 5.41
CA SER A 56 6.76 5.68 5.53
C SER A 56 5.72 6.78 5.38
N GLY A 57 5.68 7.71 6.33
CA GLY A 57 4.77 8.86 6.34
C GLY A 57 5.39 10.14 5.76
N ASP A 58 6.40 10.01 4.90
CA ASP A 58 7.01 11.18 4.26
C ASP A 58 6.13 11.77 3.16
N THR A 59 6.51 12.98 2.72
CA THR A 59 5.74 13.77 1.76
C THR A 59 5.56 13.07 0.42
N ASP A 60 6.53 12.27 -0.03
CA ASP A 60 6.45 11.59 -1.33
C ASP A 60 5.46 10.41 -1.26
N HIS A 61 5.47 9.66 -0.16
CA HIS A 61 4.51 8.57 0.06
C HIS A 61 3.09 9.12 0.22
N GLN A 62 2.93 10.20 0.99
CA GLN A 62 1.62 10.83 1.16
C GLN A 62 1.09 11.36 -0.17
N ALA A 63 1.91 12.06 -0.96
CA ALA A 63 1.50 12.57 -2.27
C ALA A 63 1.10 11.43 -3.23
N ALA A 64 1.79 10.29 -3.19
CA ALA A 64 1.45 9.14 -4.00
C ALA A 64 0.12 8.49 -3.58
N LEU A 65 -0.17 8.44 -2.28
CA LEU A 65 -1.45 7.96 -1.76
C LEU A 65 -2.59 8.94 -2.08
N ASP A 66 -2.37 10.25 -1.92
CA ASP A 66 -3.36 11.28 -2.21
C ASP A 66 -3.76 11.29 -3.69
N ALA A 67 -2.81 11.06 -4.60
CA ALA A 67 -3.06 10.96 -6.04
C ALA A 67 -3.97 9.79 -6.42
N LEU A 68 -4.11 8.78 -5.54
CA LEU A 68 -4.98 7.62 -5.74
C LEU A 68 -6.36 7.82 -5.13
N MET A 69 -6.56 8.83 -4.28
CA MET A 69 -7.85 9.13 -3.69
C MET A 69 -8.79 9.71 -4.75
N PRO A 70 -10.05 9.24 -4.84
CA PRO A 70 -11.06 9.91 -5.64
C PRO A 70 -11.22 11.37 -5.19
N PRO A 71 -11.56 12.30 -6.10
CA PRO A 71 -11.89 13.67 -5.69
C PRO A 71 -13.01 13.65 -4.66
N GLU A 72 -12.96 14.57 -3.70
CA GLU A 72 -13.99 14.69 -2.67
C GLU A 72 -15.37 14.72 -3.35
N PRO A 73 -16.30 13.84 -2.96
CA PRO A 73 -17.61 13.84 -3.57
C PRO A 73 -18.24 15.20 -3.30
N THR A 74 -18.52 15.96 -4.36
CA THR A 74 -19.30 17.20 -4.27
C THR A 74 -20.75 16.83 -3.98
N VAL A 75 -21.02 16.42 -2.74
CA VAL A 75 -22.35 16.05 -2.29
C VAL A 75 -23.13 17.34 -2.09
N GLN A 76 -23.71 17.86 -3.16
CA GLN A 76 -24.89 18.71 -3.08
C GLN A 76 -26.10 17.77 -3.19
N VAL A 77 -26.46 17.08 -2.10
CA VAL A 77 -27.77 16.41 -2.04
C VAL A 77 -28.83 17.50 -1.93
N PRO A 78 -29.80 17.57 -2.85
CA PRO A 78 -30.94 18.48 -2.70
C PRO A 78 -31.66 18.19 -1.38
N GLY A 79 -31.64 19.15 -0.45
CA GLY A 79 -32.29 19.03 0.86
C GLY A 79 -31.36 18.96 2.08
N GLN A 80 -30.03 19.00 1.91
CA GLN A 80 -29.12 19.11 3.05
C GLN A 80 -29.15 20.53 3.63
N LEU A 81 -29.69 20.68 4.84
CA LEU A 81 -29.67 21.96 5.57
C LEU A 81 -28.23 22.23 6.02
N ALA A 82 -27.72 23.42 5.72
CA ALA A 82 -26.48 23.91 6.32
C ALA A 82 -26.69 23.98 7.84
N ILE A 83 -25.79 23.36 8.59
CA ILE A 83 -25.69 23.60 10.03
C ILE A 83 -25.18 25.03 10.18
N ASP A 84 -26.04 25.94 10.63
CA ASP A 84 -25.65 27.31 10.97
C ASP A 84 -24.54 27.26 12.04
N GLU A 85 -23.34 27.68 11.67
CA GLU A 85 -22.26 27.96 12.63
C GLU A 85 -22.62 29.24 13.39
N THR A 86 -22.82 29.10 14.70
CA THR A 86 -23.10 30.19 15.66
C THR A 86 -21.94 31.15 15.84
#